data_AF-A0A176S3Q1-F1
#
_entry.id   AF-A0A176S3Q1-F1
#
_cell.length_a   1.000
_cell.length_b   1.000
_cell.length_c   1.000
_cell.angle_alpha   90.00
_cell.angle_beta   90.00
_cell.angle_gamma   90.00
#
_symmetry.space_group_name_H-M   'P 1'
#
loop_
_entity.id
_entity.type
_entity.pdbx_description
1 polymer ?
#
loop_
_entity_poly.entity_id
_entity_poly.type
_entity_poly.pdbx_seq_one_letter_code
_entity_poly.pdbx_strand_id
1 'polypeptide(L)'
;MDDKNMLSLIENLTPQDLLWLLTVAADLSITLLLYRLFGKMGLYTIVILNVMLSNFQGPKLTVIFGMETSLGVILYSGIYFATDLLSEKYGRKEAQRAVLLGFAASLILILVIYISLLFEPSPLHPEFAQNIHNAIATIFKFTP
;
A
#
# COMPACT_ATOMS: atom_id res chain seq x y z
N MET A 1 11.87 23.54 17.35
CA MET A 1 12.68 22.34 17.06
C MET A 1 13.99 22.88 16.53
N ASP A 2 15.08 22.75 17.30
CA ASP A 2 16.37 23.38 16.97
C ASP A 2 17.03 22.76 15.72
N ASP A 3 17.64 23.60 14.87
CA ASP A 3 18.34 23.20 13.64
C ASP A 3 19.41 22.11 13.85
N LYS A 4 19.99 22.03 15.06
CA LYS A 4 20.96 20.99 15.43
C LYS A 4 20.38 19.58 15.46
N ASN A 5 19.09 19.42 15.75
CA ASN A 5 18.42 18.12 15.74
C ASN A 5 18.04 17.67 14.32
N MET A 6 17.83 18.62 13.41
CA MET A 6 17.53 18.31 12.02
C MET A 6 18.80 17.88 11.27
N LEU A 7 19.93 18.55 11.52
CA LEU A 7 21.23 18.18 10.94
C LEU A 7 21.72 16.81 11.44
N SER A 8 21.50 16.46 12.70
CA SER A 8 21.85 15.15 13.24
C SER A 8 20.97 14.00 12.72
N LEU A 9 19.72 14.27 12.33
CA LEU A 9 18.85 13.31 11.64
C LEU A 9 19.35 13.02 10.22
N ILE A 10 19.81 14.05 9.50
CA ILE A 10 20.35 13.91 8.14
C ILE A 10 21.70 13.16 8.17
N GLU A 11 22.56 13.43 9.16
CA GLU A 11 23.84 12.74 9.31
C GLU A 11 23.69 11.25 9.69
N ASN A 12 22.55 10.84 10.25
CA ASN A 12 22.30 9.47 10.72
C ASN A 12 21.17 8.74 9.95
N LEU A 13 21.02 9.03 8.65
CA LEU A 13 20.08 8.29 7.80
C LEU A 13 20.39 6.80 7.79
N THR A 14 19.40 5.98 8.15
CA THR A 14 19.52 4.52 8.11
C THR A 14 19.22 3.98 6.71
N PRO A 15 19.65 2.74 6.38
CA PRO A 15 19.24 2.08 5.14
C PRO A 15 17.71 1.98 4.99
N GLN A 16 16.98 1.91 6.10
CA GLN A 16 15.52 1.81 6.13
C GLN A 16 14.84 3.13 5.76
N ASP A 17 15.42 4.25 6.20
CA ASP A 17 14.95 5.59 5.84
C ASP A 17 15.15 5.85 4.35
N LEU A 18 16.28 5.40 3.80
CA LEU A 18 16.56 5.48 2.37
C LEU A 18 15.61 4.58 1.57
N LEU A 19 15.35 3.36 2.03
CA LEU A 19 14.39 2.46 1.39
C LEU A 19 12.99 3.07 1.37
N TRP A 20 12.57 3.71 2.45
CA TRP A 20 11.30 4.43 2.53
C TRP A 20 11.22 5.55 1.49
N LEU A 21 12.23 6.43 1.44
CA LEU A 21 12.29 7.54 0.48
C LEU A 21 12.25 7.03 -0.96
N LEU A 22 13.02 5.98 -1.26
CA LEU A 22 13.03 5.35 -2.59
C LEU A 22 11.66 4.75 -2.93
N THR A 23 10.98 4.14 -1.96
CA THR A 23 9.65 3.55 -2.19
C THR A 23 8.62 4.64 -2.51
N VAL A 24 8.60 5.75 -1.77
CA VAL A 24 7.72 6.89 -2.06
C VAL A 24 8.01 7.46 -3.44
N ALA A 25 9.29 7.70 -3.75
CA ALA A 25 9.69 8.24 -5.05
C ALA A 25 9.30 7.31 -6.20
N ALA A 26 9.45 5.99 -6.02
CA ALA A 26 9.06 4.99 -7.01
C ALA A 26 7.54 4.97 -7.22
N ASP A 27 6.74 4.98 -6.15
CA ASP A 27 5.28 4.97 -6.21
C ASP A 27 4.71 6.20 -6.94
N LEU A 28 5.23 7.40 -6.62
CA LEU A 28 4.85 8.63 -7.31
C LEU A 28 5.30 8.62 -8.78
N SER A 29 6.48 8.08 -9.08
CA SER A 29 6.98 7.95 -10.45
C SER A 29 6.11 6.99 -11.28
N ILE A 30 5.70 5.86 -10.69
CA ILE A 30 4.79 4.90 -11.31
C ILE A 30 3.43 5.54 -11.54
N THR A 31 2.91 6.33 -10.58
CA THR A 31 1.66 7.09 -10.73
C THR A 31 1.71 8.00 -11.96
N LEU A 32 2.78 8.80 -12.10
CA LEU A 32 2.98 9.68 -13.23
C LEU A 32 3.15 8.92 -14.55
N LEU A 33 3.86 7.79 -14.53
CA LEU A 33 4.04 6.93 -15.69
C LEU A 33 2.70 6.36 -16.17
N LEU A 34 1.92 5.77 -15.26
CA LEU A 34 0.60 5.23 -15.59
C LEU A 34 -0.35 6.33 -16.07
N TYR A 35 -0.29 7.52 -15.47
CA TYR A 35 -1.06 8.66 -15.96
C TYR A 35 -0.65 9.05 -17.37
N ARG A 36 0.65 9.07 -17.67
CA ARG A 36 1.16 9.41 -19.00
C ARG A 36 0.75 8.38 -20.06
N LEU A 37 0.74 7.09 -19.72
CA LEU A 37 0.45 6.01 -20.66
C LEU A 37 -1.06 5.77 -20.85
N PHE A 38 -1.86 5.87 -19.78
CA PHE A 38 -3.26 5.45 -19.76
C PHE A 38 -4.23 6.58 -19.37
N GLY A 39 -3.73 7.80 -19.13
CA GLY A 39 -4.54 8.96 -18.76
C GLY A 39 -5.36 8.71 -17.50
N LYS A 40 -6.64 9.12 -17.55
CA LYS A 40 -7.58 8.95 -16.43
C LYS A 40 -7.61 7.52 -15.89
N MET A 41 -7.59 6.51 -16.76
CA MET A 41 -7.66 5.11 -16.34
C MET A 41 -6.42 4.69 -15.55
N GLY A 42 -5.24 5.21 -15.89
CA GLY A 42 -4.01 4.98 -15.11
C GLY A 42 -4.11 5.49 -13.67
N LEU A 43 -4.76 6.65 -13.47
CA LEU A 43 -5.02 7.18 -12.13
C LEU A 43 -6.05 6.37 -11.36
N TYR A 44 -7.09 5.84 -12.04
CA TYR A 44 -8.01 4.89 -11.39
C TYR A 44 -7.27 3.64 -10.94
N THR A 45 -6.42 3.08 -11.80
CA THR A 45 -5.65 1.88 -11.50
C THR A 45 -4.76 2.07 -10.29
N ILE A 46 -4.00 3.16 -10.22
CA ILE A 46 -3.08 3.37 -9.09
C ILE A 46 -3.82 3.61 -7.77
N VAL A 47 -4.95 4.34 -7.78
CA VAL A 47 -5.77 4.52 -6.57
C VAL A 47 -6.28 3.17 -6.06
N ILE A 48 -6.83 2.35 -6.96
CA ILE A 48 -7.36 1.03 -6.59
C ILE A 48 -6.23 0.13 -6.05
N LEU A 49 -5.11 0.06 -6.75
CA LEU A 49 -3.96 -0.75 -6.35
C LEU A 49 -3.39 -0.30 -5.01
N ASN A 50 -3.17 1.00 -4.82
CA ASN A 50 -2.56 1.51 -3.59
C ASN A 50 -3.52 1.36 -2.40
N VAL A 51 -4.84 1.51 -2.58
CA VAL A 51 -5.81 1.20 -1.52
C VAL A 51 -5.70 -0.27 -1.09
N MET A 52 -5.66 -1.20 -2.04
CA MET A 52 -5.52 -2.63 -1.75
C MET A 52 -4.18 -2.96 -1.08
N LEU A 53 -3.09 -2.42 -1.62
CA LEU A 53 -1.73 -2.64 -1.10
C LEU A 53 -1.52 -1.99 0.26
N SER A 54 -2.12 -0.82 0.53
CA SER A 54 -2.11 -0.19 1.86
C SER A 54 -2.77 -1.10 2.89
N ASN A 55 -3.92 -1.68 2.57
CA ASN A 55 -4.62 -2.60 3.46
C ASN A 55 -3.82 -3.91 3.69
N PHE A 56 -3.21 -4.44 2.62
CA PHE A 56 -2.37 -5.65 2.70
C PHE A 56 -1.06 -5.42 3.48
N GLN A 57 -0.41 -4.27 3.30
CA GLN A 57 0.84 -3.91 3.97
C GLN A 57 0.63 -3.21 5.32
N GLY A 58 -0.61 -2.86 5.67
CA GLY A 58 -1.01 -2.25 6.94
C GLY A 58 -0.44 -2.98 8.17
N PRO A 59 -0.52 -4.31 8.25
CA PRO A 59 0.03 -5.08 9.37
C PRO A 59 1.56 -5.20 9.38
N LYS A 60 2.25 -4.76 8.31
CA LYS A 60 3.71 -4.86 8.20
C LYS A 60 4.37 -3.63 8.80
N LEU A 61 4.74 -3.74 10.07
CA LEU A 61 5.37 -2.68 10.86
C LEU A 61 6.88 -2.61 10.63
N THR A 62 7.42 -1.40 10.70
CA THR A 62 8.86 -1.10 10.62
C THR A 62 9.17 0.20 11.36
N VAL A 63 10.45 0.52 11.52
CA VAL A 63 10.91 1.76 12.17
C VAL A 63 11.58 2.64 11.13
N ILE A 64 11.10 3.87 11.00
CA ILE A 64 11.57 4.85 10.01
C ILE A 64 11.72 6.18 10.74
N PHE A 65 12.88 6.82 10.61
CA PHE A 65 13.28 8.03 11.32
C PHE A 65 13.11 7.90 12.84
N GLY A 66 13.34 6.69 13.38
CA GLY A 66 13.21 6.39 14.81
C GLY A 66 11.77 6.24 15.33
N MET A 67 10.75 6.27 14.45
CA MET A 67 9.35 6.08 14.80
C MET A 67 8.81 4.77 14.20
N GLU A 68 8.03 4.01 14.97
CA GLU A 68 7.32 2.86 14.45
C GLU A 68 6.20 3.31 13.51
N THR A 69 6.12 2.67 12.34
CA THR A 69 5.10 2.95 11.33
C THR A 69 4.77 1.70 10.53
N SER A 70 3.68 1.75 9.78
CA SER A 70 3.27 0.69 8.87
C SER A 70 3.73 0.99 7.44
N LEU A 71 4.17 -0.05 6.73
CA LEU A 71 4.46 0.07 5.29
C LEU A 71 3.22 0.45 4.46
N GLY A 72 2.01 0.15 4.95
CA GLY A 72 0.78 0.55 4.28
C GLY A 72 0.59 2.07 4.19
N VAL A 73 1.15 2.84 5.12
CA VAL A 73 1.05 4.31 5.17
C VAL A 73 1.82 4.97 4.02
N ILE A 74 2.90 4.34 3.54
CA ILE A 74 3.74 4.87 2.45
C ILE A 74 2.91 5.16 1.20
N LEU A 75 2.02 4.23 0.88
CA LEU A 75 1.21 4.24 -0.34
C LEU A 75 0.05 5.26 -0.28
N TYR A 76 -0.27 5.81 0.90
CA TYR A 76 -1.23 6.92 0.99
C TYR A 76 -0.76 8.16 0.25
N SER A 77 0.56 8.37 0.14
CA SER A 77 1.11 9.44 -0.68
C SER A 77 0.69 9.32 -2.15
N GLY A 78 0.83 8.14 -2.77
CA GLY A 78 0.35 7.88 -4.12
C GLY A 78 -1.17 7.93 -4.27
N ILE A 79 -1.93 7.46 -3.27
CA ILE A 79 -3.40 7.56 -3.29
C ILE A 79 -3.81 9.03 -3.35
N TYR A 80 -3.35 9.85 -2.39
CA TYR A 80 -3.72 11.27 -2.34
C TYR A 80 -3.27 12.01 -3.58
N PHE A 81 -2.04 11.79 -4.02
CA PHE A 81 -1.51 12.39 -5.24
C PHE A 81 -2.35 12.05 -6.48
N ALA A 82 -2.71 10.78 -6.67
CA ALA A 82 -3.54 10.36 -7.79
C ALA A 82 -4.98 10.88 -7.69
N THR A 83 -5.57 10.91 -6.50
CA THR A 83 -6.92 11.46 -6.29
C THR A 83 -6.99 12.97 -6.46
N ASP A 84 -5.93 13.68 -6.11
CA ASP A 84 -5.82 15.12 -6.32
C ASP A 84 -5.74 15.42 -7.83
N LEU A 85 -4.90 14.69 -8.56
CA LEU A 85 -4.79 14.83 -10.01
C LEU A 85 -6.10 14.46 -10.72
N LEU A 86 -6.81 13.42 -10.25
CA LEU A 86 -8.15 13.08 -10.72
C LEU A 86 -9.14 14.20 -10.46
N SER A 87 -9.13 14.76 -9.24
CA SER A 87 -10.05 15.82 -8.83
C SER A 87 -9.85 17.10 -9.64
N GLU A 88 -8.59 17.46 -9.92
CA GLU A 88 -8.24 18.67 -10.65
C GLU A 88 -8.54 18.55 -12.15
N LYS A 89 -8.19 17.42 -12.79
CA LYS A 89 -8.32 17.25 -14.25
C LYS A 89 -9.68 16.71 -14.69
N TYR A 90 -10.31 15.88 -13.86
CA TYR A 90 -11.53 15.14 -14.23
C TYR A 90 -12.69 15.37 -13.25
N GLY A 91 -12.46 16.15 -12.20
CA GLY A 91 -13.46 16.54 -11.21
C GLY A 91 -13.52 15.61 -9.99
N ARG A 92 -13.94 16.16 -8.86
CA ARG A 92 -14.01 15.47 -7.55
C ARG A 92 -14.82 14.17 -7.57
N LYS A 93 -15.85 14.09 -8.43
CA LYS A 93 -16.68 12.88 -8.57
C LYS A 93 -15.86 11.69 -9.07
N GLU A 94 -14.90 11.91 -9.96
CA GLU A 94 -14.06 10.83 -10.50
C GLU A 94 -13.06 10.33 -9.47
N ALA A 95 -12.45 11.23 -8.69
CA ALA A 95 -11.59 10.86 -7.58
C ALA A 95 -12.33 10.05 -6.52
N GLN A 96 -13.54 10.49 -6.12
CA GLN A 96 -14.36 9.74 -5.16
C GLN A 96 -14.75 8.36 -5.71
N ARG A 97 -15.08 8.26 -7.01
CA ARG A 97 -15.35 6.97 -7.66
C ARG A 97 -14.14 6.05 -7.62
N ALA A 98 -12.93 6.54 -7.89
CA ALA A 98 -11.71 5.73 -7.83
C ALA A 98 -11.46 5.17 -6.42
N VAL A 99 -11.63 5.99 -5.38
CA VAL A 99 -11.49 5.54 -3.98
C VAL A 99 -12.55 4.51 -3.61
N LEU A 100 -13.81 4.73 -3.99
CA LEU A 100 -14.90 3.77 -3.73
C LEU A 100 -14.68 2.44 -4.44
N LEU A 101 -14.16 2.47 -5.68
CA LEU A 101 -13.78 1.25 -6.39
C LEU A 101 -12.62 0.53 -5.71
N GLY A 102 -11.62 1.27 -5.21
CA GLY A 102 -10.51 0.70 -4.44
C GLY A 102 -11.01 0.01 -3.17
N PHE A 103 -11.90 0.67 -2.43
CA PHE A 103 -12.54 0.11 -1.24
C PHE A 103 -13.35 -1.16 -1.57
N ALA A 104 -14.18 -1.13 -2.62
CA ALA A 104 -14.95 -2.28 -3.05
C ALA A 104 -14.05 -3.46 -3.47
N ALA A 105 -12.94 -3.18 -4.18
CA ALA A 105 -11.95 -4.19 -4.55
C ALA A 105 -11.28 -4.82 -3.33
N SER A 106 -10.95 -4.03 -2.30
CA SER A 106 -10.42 -4.53 -1.03
C SER A 106 -11.41 -5.46 -0.31
N LEU A 107 -12.71 -5.13 -0.27
CA LEU A 107 -13.72 -6.01 0.32
C LEU A 107 -13.84 -7.33 -0.43
N ILE A 108 -13.83 -7.30 -1.76
CA ILE A 108 -13.86 -8.51 -2.58
C ILE A 108 -12.61 -9.37 -2.31
N LEU A 109 -11.43 -8.75 -2.21
CA LEU A 109 -10.19 -9.45 -1.86
C LEU A 109 -10.31 -10.16 -0.52
N ILE A 110 -10.80 -9.48 0.52
CA ILE A 110 -10.98 -10.07 1.86
C ILE A 110 -11.95 -11.25 1.81
N LEU A 111 -13.08 -11.11 1.09
CA LEU A 111 -14.06 -12.19 0.95
C LEU A 111 -13.45 -13.41 0.26
N VAL A 112 -12.72 -13.21 -0.84
CA VAL A 112 -12.06 -14.30 -1.58
C VAL A 112 -11.00 -14.98 -0.71
N ILE A 113 -10.22 -14.21 0.03
CA ILE A 113 -9.19 -14.77 0.94
C ILE A 113 -9.83 -15.52 2.10
N TYR A 114 -10.91 -15.00 2.69
CA TYR A 114 -11.63 -15.69 3.74
C TYR A 114 -12.13 -17.05 3.27
N ILE A 115 -12.73 -17.12 2.08
CA ILE A 115 -13.12 -18.39 1.46
C ILE A 115 -11.90 -19.28 1.21
N SER A 116 -10.78 -18.70 0.75
CA SER A 116 -9.54 -19.46 0.51
C SER A 116 -8.99 -20.13 1.78
N LEU A 117 -9.16 -19.50 2.95
CA LEU A 117 -8.72 -20.04 4.24
C LEU A 117 -9.61 -21.19 4.75
N LEU A 118 -10.75 -21.45 4.12
CA LEU A 118 -11.57 -22.64 4.41
C LEU A 118 -11.00 -23.91 3.78
N PHE A 119 -10.08 -23.79 2.82
CA PHE A 119 -9.42 -24.94 2.22
C PHE A 119 -8.28 -25.43 3.11
N GLU A 120 -8.26 -26.75 3.36
CA GLU A 120 -7.23 -27.38 4.17
C GLU A 120 -5.86 -27.41 3.46
N PRO A 121 -4.75 -27.22 4.18
CA PRO A 121 -3.41 -27.39 3.63
C PRO A 121 -3.18 -28.79 3.04
N SER A 122 -2.46 -28.87 1.92
CA SER A 122 -2.19 -30.15 1.25
C SER A 122 -1.27 -31.07 2.09
N PRO A 123 -1.58 -32.37 2.21
CA PRO A 123 -0.73 -33.33 2.91
C PRO A 123 0.53 -33.72 2.12
N LEU A 124 0.63 -33.38 0.83
CA LEU A 124 1.78 -33.74 -0.02
C LEU A 124 3.02 -32.91 0.30
N HIS A 125 2.83 -31.67 0.76
CA HIS A 125 3.89 -30.74 1.14
C HIS A 125 3.51 -30.03 2.45
N PRO A 126 3.44 -30.76 3.57
CA PRO A 126 2.75 -30.30 4.78
C PRO A 126 3.36 -29.05 5.38
N GLU A 127 4.69 -28.96 5.46
CA GLU A 127 5.38 -27.80 6.02
C GLU A 127 5.14 -26.53 5.18
N PHE A 128 5.36 -26.61 3.86
CA PHE A 128 5.17 -25.47 2.97
C PHE A 128 3.70 -25.02 2.94
N ALA A 129 2.75 -25.96 2.77
CA ALA A 129 1.33 -25.65 2.71
C ALA A 129 0.82 -25.00 4.01
N GLN A 130 1.22 -25.54 5.16
CA GLN A 130 0.85 -24.98 6.46
C GLN A 130 1.45 -23.59 6.68
N ASN A 131 2.71 -23.38 6.31
CA ASN A 131 3.38 -22.10 6.45
C ASN A 131 2.67 -21.00 5.64
N ILE A 132 2.32 -21.28 4.38
CA ILE A 132 1.59 -20.33 3.53
C ILE A 132 0.19 -20.05 4.09
N HIS A 133 -0.54 -21.10 4.49
CA HIS A 133 -1.87 -20.94 5.08
C HIS A 133 -1.83 -20.05 6.33
N ASN A 134 -0.88 -20.28 7.23
CA ASN A 134 -0.70 -19.48 8.44
C ASN A 134 -0.30 -18.04 8.13
N ALA A 135 0.55 -17.80 7.11
CA ALA A 135 0.93 -16.45 6.70
C ALA A 135 -0.28 -15.67 6.17
N ILE A 136 -1.08 -16.27 5.30
CA ILE A 136 -2.31 -15.63 4.77
C ILE A 136 -3.29 -15.34 5.92
N ALA A 137 -3.53 -16.33 6.79
CA ALA A 137 -4.41 -16.14 7.95
C ALA A 137 -3.94 -15.01 8.87
N THR A 138 -2.62 -14.90 9.08
CA THR A 138 -2.03 -13.86 9.92
C THR A 138 -2.20 -12.47 9.31
N ILE A 139 -1.88 -12.30 8.02
CA ILE A 139 -1.98 -11.00 7.33
C ILE A 139 -3.43 -10.50 7.37
N PHE A 140 -4.39 -11.35 6.97
CA PHE A 140 -5.78 -10.94 6.80
C PHE A 140 -6.58 -10.88 8.11
N LYS A 141 -6.01 -11.28 9.24
CA LYS A 141 -6.58 -11.01 10.57
C LYS A 141 -6.54 -9.52 10.94
N PHE A 142 -5.59 -8.77 10.37
CA PHE A 142 -5.36 -7.36 10.67
C PHE A 142 -5.73 -6.43 9.50
N THR A 143 -6.30 -6.97 8.43
CA THR A 143 -6.82 -6.19 7.30
C THR A 143 -8.25 -5.71 7.65
N PRO A 144 -8.56 -4.41 7.57
CA PRO A 144 -9.89 -3.86 7.87
C PRO A 144 -10.93 -4.20 6.80
#